data_AF-A0A7W7MS42-F1
#
_entry.id   AF-A0A7W7MS42-F1
#
_cell.length_a   1.000
_cell.length_b   1.000
_cell.length_c   1.000
_cell.angle_alpha   90.00
_cell.angle_beta   90.00
_cell.angle_gamma   90.00
#
_symmetry.space_group_name_H-M   'P 1'
#
loop_
_entity.id
_entity.type
_entity.pdbx_description
1 polymer ?
#
loop_
_entity_poly.entity_id
_entity_poly.type
_entity_poly.pdbx_seq_one_letter_code
_entity_poly.pdbx_strand_id
1 'polypeptide(L)'
;MTDDLEDTVLPFWVRDDEPEPPAVYARVYLDHAWRDDRIESAWRGWRALVDQRLVPLFGPEAPAPYIEEEPTAARPLARVERDDPSGAGIIAALGCETHRFADGEQAFLQVYAGLGADRGRLDEVVEAVLDVLRDGAAGVDAGYGELTVGRGSPPRTGLDIALGRSAADSAGAARAALRGYEWATICPAELADRIDPVAGAFTEIAPIAGGGLLLRATQTINGWTQDAARRVFRSLTPVLPDGLPRRTSAARLTRVVFADAAEARAGRVTDLPIGPGPLPPPGPDQVSALTEFVSQAMRHGWLTTEPPDESAPEAIRALFPAEMGMGLTPEGQRQLAELLGLDLPDST
;
A
#
# COMPACT_ATOMS: atom_id res chain seq x y z
N MET A 1 36.87 3.77 11.83
CA MET A 1 35.75 4.61 12.34
C MET A 1 34.62 4.39 11.36
N THR A 2 34.04 3.21 11.46
CA THR A 2 33.05 2.58 10.56
C THR A 2 32.24 1.72 11.51
N ASP A 3 31.38 2.39 12.27
CA ASP A 3 30.34 1.83 13.13
C ASP A 3 28.98 2.20 12.49
N ASP A 4 27.99 1.36 12.72
CA ASP A 4 26.54 1.61 12.62
C ASP A 4 25.84 1.57 11.25
N LEU A 5 26.06 0.50 10.46
CA LEU A 5 25.06 0.05 9.46
C LEU A 5 24.60 -1.41 9.66
N GLU A 6 25.08 -2.11 10.70
CA GLU A 6 24.73 -3.52 10.96
C GLU A 6 23.37 -3.73 11.67
N ASP A 7 22.71 -2.67 12.14
CA ASP A 7 21.38 -2.75 12.79
C ASP A 7 20.22 -2.36 11.85
N THR A 8 20.30 -2.76 10.58
CA THR A 8 19.09 -2.80 9.76
C THR A 8 18.26 -3.99 10.25
N VAL A 9 17.39 -3.75 11.23
CA VAL A 9 16.48 -4.75 11.82
C VAL A 9 15.65 -5.36 10.71
N LEU A 10 16.11 -6.49 10.15
CA LEU A 10 15.26 -7.35 9.35
C LEU A 10 14.07 -7.73 10.25
N PRO A 11 12.83 -7.52 9.79
CA PRO A 11 11.68 -7.91 10.57
C PRO A 11 11.79 -9.37 10.95
N PHE A 12 11.52 -9.74 12.21
CA PHE A 12 11.77 -11.09 12.72
C PHE A 12 11.12 -12.21 11.88
N TRP A 13 9.96 -11.97 11.26
CA TRP A 13 9.32 -12.95 10.36
C TRP A 13 10.13 -13.26 9.09
N VAL A 14 11.05 -12.38 8.69
CA VAL A 14 12.02 -12.64 7.60
C VAL A 14 13.11 -13.61 8.05
N ARG A 15 13.36 -13.76 9.36
CA ARG A 15 14.36 -14.69 9.88
C ARG A 15 13.85 -16.13 10.03
N ASP A 16 12.55 -16.32 10.25
CA ASP A 16 11.98 -17.60 10.70
C ASP A 16 11.02 -18.29 9.71
N ASP A 17 10.99 -17.89 8.43
CA ASP A 17 10.07 -18.41 7.39
C ASP A 17 8.57 -18.33 7.76
N GLU A 18 8.21 -17.52 8.76
CA GLU A 18 6.83 -17.37 9.19
C GLU A 18 6.07 -16.41 8.25
N PRO A 19 4.79 -16.70 7.95
CA PRO A 19 3.98 -15.80 7.14
C PRO A 19 3.89 -14.43 7.81
N GLU A 20 4.11 -13.36 7.05
CA GLU A 20 4.02 -11.97 7.48
C GLU A 20 2.74 -11.76 8.33
N PRO A 21 2.84 -11.17 9.54
CA PRO A 21 1.68 -10.95 10.39
C PRO A 21 0.68 -10.04 9.65
N PRO A 22 -0.62 -10.32 9.75
CA PRO A 22 -1.61 -9.50 9.07
C PRO A 22 -1.59 -8.09 9.70
N ALA A 23 -1.40 -7.10 8.85
CA ALA A 23 -1.55 -5.69 9.18
C ALA A 23 -2.75 -5.13 8.42
N VAL A 24 -3.56 -4.35 9.10
CA VAL A 24 -4.71 -3.64 8.52
C VAL A 24 -4.35 -2.16 8.45
N TYR A 25 -4.58 -1.54 7.31
CA TYR A 25 -4.38 -0.10 7.12
C TYR A 25 -5.70 0.53 6.70
N ALA A 26 -6.01 1.70 7.24
CA ALA A 26 -6.97 2.61 6.62
C ALA A 26 -6.30 3.95 6.32
N ARG A 27 -6.64 4.52 5.16
CA ARG A 27 -6.09 5.79 4.70
C ARG A 27 -7.22 6.70 4.24
N VAL A 28 -7.13 7.97 4.59
CA VAL A 28 -8.00 9.03 4.07
C VAL A 28 -7.14 10.13 3.49
N TYR A 29 -7.39 10.47 2.23
CA TYR A 29 -6.64 11.46 1.48
C TYR A 29 -7.43 12.77 1.44
N LEU A 30 -6.73 13.83 1.83
CA LEU A 30 -7.23 15.19 1.92
C LEU A 30 -6.70 15.99 0.74
N ASP A 31 -7.60 16.65 0.03
CA ASP A 31 -7.24 17.72 -0.90
C ASP A 31 -7.01 19.04 -0.15
N HIS A 32 -6.44 20.03 -0.84
CA HIS A 32 -6.28 21.40 -0.31
C HIS A 32 -5.73 21.45 1.12
N ALA A 33 -4.72 20.65 1.39
CA ALA A 33 -4.08 20.46 2.70
C ALA A 33 -3.07 21.58 3.03
N TRP A 34 -3.08 22.67 2.27
CA TRP A 34 -2.24 23.85 2.51
C TRP A 34 -2.61 24.61 3.79
N ARG A 35 -3.77 24.32 4.40
CA ARG A 35 -4.15 24.89 5.69
C ARG A 35 -3.88 23.92 6.84
N ASP A 36 -2.98 24.34 7.73
CA ASP A 36 -2.58 23.54 8.89
C ASP A 36 -3.75 23.24 9.84
N ASP A 37 -4.69 24.17 10.00
CA ASP A 37 -5.87 24.02 10.86
C ASP A 37 -6.80 22.89 10.38
N ARG A 38 -6.99 22.74 9.06
CA ARG A 38 -7.76 21.64 8.47
C ARG A 38 -7.10 20.30 8.78
N ILE A 39 -5.80 20.18 8.57
CA ILE A 39 -5.06 18.95 8.86
C ILE A 39 -5.10 18.63 10.35
N GLU A 40 -4.85 19.60 11.21
CA GLU A 40 -4.84 19.41 12.66
C GLU A 40 -6.22 18.97 13.18
N SER A 41 -7.30 19.60 12.71
CA SER A 41 -8.66 19.22 13.06
C SER A 41 -9.00 17.81 12.57
N ALA A 42 -8.64 17.49 11.32
CA ALA A 42 -8.85 16.17 10.72
C ALA A 42 -8.08 15.09 11.49
N TRP A 43 -6.82 15.36 11.81
CA TRP A 43 -5.96 14.49 12.60
C TRP A 43 -6.52 14.22 14.00
N ARG A 44 -6.98 15.26 14.72
CA ARG A 44 -7.59 15.09 16.06
C ARG A 44 -8.85 14.23 16.02
N GLY A 45 -9.73 14.47 15.03
CA GLY A 45 -10.94 13.67 14.85
C GLY A 45 -10.60 12.21 14.53
N TRP A 46 -9.68 11.99 13.60
CA TRP A 46 -9.19 10.67 13.23
C TRP A 46 -8.57 9.93 14.43
N ARG A 47 -7.74 10.62 15.22
CA ARG A 47 -7.14 10.06 16.43
C ARG A 47 -8.18 9.66 17.47
N ALA A 48 -9.17 10.52 17.73
CA ALA A 48 -10.23 10.22 18.69
C ALA A 48 -11.00 8.94 18.30
N LEU A 49 -11.24 8.71 17.01
CA LEU A 49 -11.85 7.48 16.51
C LEU A 49 -10.95 6.26 16.75
N VAL A 50 -9.65 6.37 16.52
CA VAL A 50 -8.68 5.31 16.81
C VAL A 50 -8.68 4.96 18.30
N ASP A 51 -8.63 5.97 19.17
CA ASP A 51 -8.68 5.78 20.63
C ASP A 51 -9.99 5.14 21.08
N GLN A 52 -11.12 5.50 20.46
CA GLN A 52 -12.42 4.93 20.79
C GLN A 52 -12.60 3.49 20.30
N ARG A 53 -12.14 3.18 19.08
CA ARG A 53 -12.50 1.95 18.36
C ARG A 53 -11.41 0.89 18.38
N LEU A 54 -10.15 1.31 18.28
CA LEU A 54 -9.03 0.39 18.14
C LEU A 54 -8.33 0.14 19.47
N VAL A 55 -8.04 1.17 20.28
CA VAL A 55 -7.32 0.98 21.55
C VAL A 55 -7.94 -0.12 22.45
N PRO A 56 -9.27 -0.23 22.63
CA PRO A 56 -9.86 -1.32 23.42
C PRO A 56 -9.51 -2.71 22.91
N LEU A 57 -9.23 -2.85 21.62
CA LEU A 57 -8.80 -4.10 21.00
C LEU A 57 -7.35 -4.43 21.29
N PHE A 58 -6.49 -3.46 21.60
CA PHE A 58 -5.05 -3.69 21.84
C PHE A 58 -4.70 -3.72 23.34
N GLY A 59 -5.70 -3.62 24.23
CA GLY A 59 -5.56 -3.74 25.69
C GLY A 59 -5.73 -2.40 26.44
N PRO A 60 -5.66 -2.43 27.79
CA PRO A 60 -6.06 -1.30 28.64
C PRO A 60 -5.09 -0.11 28.64
N GLU A 61 -3.83 -0.32 28.26
CA GLU A 61 -2.84 0.77 28.18
C GLU A 61 -2.71 1.24 26.73
N ALA A 62 -3.28 2.42 26.47
CA ALA A 62 -3.05 3.14 25.23
C ALA A 62 -1.54 3.48 25.14
N PRO A 63 -0.88 3.24 24.00
CA PRO A 63 0.52 3.61 23.87
C PRO A 63 0.66 5.13 23.99
N ALA A 64 1.71 5.59 24.68
CA ALA A 64 1.90 7.02 24.92
C ALA A 64 2.05 7.75 23.58
N PRO A 65 1.34 8.87 23.35
CA PRO A 65 1.51 9.64 22.13
C PRO A 65 2.92 10.25 22.06
N TYR A 66 3.62 10.01 20.95
CA TYR A 66 4.84 10.74 20.62
C TYR A 66 4.55 11.65 19.42
N ILE A 67 4.78 12.96 19.61
CA ILE A 67 4.75 13.97 18.55
C ILE A 67 6.21 14.18 18.17
N GLU A 68 6.55 13.99 16.90
CA GLU A 68 7.90 14.26 16.45
C GLU A 68 8.15 15.77 16.43
N GLU A 69 9.20 16.23 17.11
CA GLU A 69 9.48 17.67 17.31
C GLU A 69 9.73 18.42 15.98
N GLU A 70 10.15 17.70 14.93
CA GLU A 70 10.38 18.23 13.58
C GLU A 70 9.72 17.34 12.50
N PRO A 71 8.42 17.52 12.21
CA PRO A 71 7.76 16.75 11.16
C PRO A 71 8.31 17.13 9.78
N THR A 72 8.73 16.13 9.01
CA THR A 72 9.10 16.28 7.59
C THR A 72 8.05 15.62 6.70
N ALA A 73 8.06 15.86 5.38
CA ALA A 73 7.16 15.16 4.45
C ALA A 73 7.32 13.61 4.50
N ALA A 74 8.43 13.11 5.04
CA ALA A 74 8.74 11.69 5.19
C ALA A 74 8.46 11.14 6.60
N ARG A 75 8.05 11.97 7.57
CA ARG A 75 7.88 11.56 8.97
C ARG A 75 6.49 11.93 9.50
N PRO A 76 5.82 11.02 10.23
CA PRO A 76 4.45 11.23 10.66
C PRO A 76 4.34 12.36 11.68
N LEU A 77 3.31 13.21 11.54
CA LEU A 77 3.06 14.33 12.47
C LEU A 77 2.89 13.90 13.94
N ALA A 78 2.45 12.66 14.16
CA ALA A 78 2.42 11.99 15.45
C ALA A 78 2.39 10.48 15.20
N ARG A 79 3.03 9.70 16.07
CA ARG A 79 3.05 8.23 16.03
C ARG A 79 2.70 7.70 17.41
N VAL A 80 2.00 6.59 17.42
CA VAL A 80 1.73 5.80 18.61
C VAL A 80 2.18 4.39 18.26
N GLU A 81 2.98 3.80 19.13
CA GLU A 81 3.52 2.46 18.91
C GLU A 81 3.56 1.75 20.26
N ARG A 82 3.10 0.50 20.26
CA ARG A 82 3.28 -0.40 21.40
C ARG A 82 4.08 -1.59 20.89
N ASP A 83 5.31 -1.66 21.37
CA ASP A 83 6.07 -2.89 21.42
C ASP A 83 5.92 -3.41 22.84
N ASP A 84 5.19 -4.49 23.02
CA ASP A 84 5.23 -5.23 24.28
C ASP A 84 6.26 -6.37 24.08
N PRO A 85 7.26 -6.51 24.95
CA PRO A 85 8.31 -7.51 24.77
C PRO A 85 7.84 -8.85 25.34
N SER A 86 7.23 -9.69 24.51
CA SER A 86 7.32 -11.13 24.74
C SER A 86 8.60 -11.63 24.10
N GLY A 87 9.31 -12.58 24.70
CA GLY A 87 10.54 -13.17 24.15
C GLY A 87 10.36 -13.94 22.83
N ALA A 88 9.32 -13.65 22.03
CA ALA A 88 8.88 -14.39 20.85
C ALA A 88 8.44 -13.52 19.63
N GLY A 89 8.70 -12.21 19.58
CA GLY A 89 8.47 -11.38 18.38
C GLY A 89 7.38 -10.30 18.51
N ILE A 90 7.17 -9.53 17.43
CA ILE A 90 6.38 -8.27 17.43
C ILE A 90 4.98 -8.49 17.98
N ILE A 91 4.68 -7.69 18.99
CA ILE A 91 3.37 -7.54 19.58
C ILE A 91 2.52 -6.59 18.75
N ALA A 92 1.22 -6.84 18.79
CA ALA A 92 0.22 -6.09 18.06
C ALA A 92 0.50 -4.57 18.09
N ALA A 93 0.69 -3.97 16.92
CA ALA A 93 1.13 -2.59 16.76
C ALA A 93 -0.05 -1.75 16.29
N LEU A 94 -0.31 -0.61 16.93
CA LEU A 94 -1.34 0.34 16.53
C LEU A 94 -0.69 1.70 16.36
N GLY A 95 -0.65 2.21 15.13
CA GLY A 95 -0.19 3.55 14.85
C GLY A 95 -1.19 4.34 14.02
N CYS A 96 -1.07 5.65 14.17
CA CYS A 96 -1.92 6.63 13.56
C CYS A 96 -0.95 7.72 13.12
N GLU A 97 -1.06 8.19 11.88
CA GLU A 97 -0.06 9.05 11.25
C GLU A 97 -0.72 10.08 10.32
N THR A 98 -0.04 11.20 10.11
CA THR A 98 -0.38 12.17 9.07
C THR A 98 0.85 12.42 8.21
N HIS A 99 0.65 12.40 6.89
CA HIS A 99 1.69 12.55 5.88
C HIS A 99 1.31 13.66 4.90
N ARG A 100 2.28 14.46 4.48
CA ARG A 100 2.10 15.46 3.42
C ARG A 100 2.76 14.99 2.14
N PHE A 101 2.14 15.31 1.01
CA PHE A 101 2.76 15.13 -0.29
C PHE A 101 3.86 16.18 -0.48
N ALA A 102 4.80 15.90 -1.39
CA ALA A 102 5.96 16.76 -1.62
C ALA A 102 5.58 18.17 -2.12
N ASP A 103 4.42 18.31 -2.76
CA ASP A 103 3.90 19.61 -3.22
C ASP A 103 3.24 20.43 -2.09
N GLY A 104 2.98 19.82 -0.93
CA GLY A 104 2.30 20.43 0.22
C GLY A 104 0.81 20.69 0.02
N GLU A 105 0.25 20.40 -1.16
CA GLU A 105 -1.15 20.67 -1.48
C GLU A 105 -2.09 19.54 -1.05
N GLN A 106 -1.58 18.32 -0.92
CA GLN A 106 -2.34 17.19 -0.42
C GLN A 106 -1.69 16.60 0.83
N ALA A 107 -2.52 15.90 1.60
CA ALA A 107 -2.09 15.13 2.77
C ALA A 107 -2.90 13.84 2.86
N PHE A 108 -2.44 12.90 3.67
CA PHE A 108 -3.27 11.78 4.05
C PHE A 108 -3.10 11.42 5.52
N LEU A 109 -4.20 10.96 6.10
CA LEU A 109 -4.26 10.36 7.42
C LEU A 109 -4.17 8.85 7.24
N GLN A 110 -3.36 8.20 8.05
CA GLN A 110 -3.21 6.76 8.05
C GLN A 110 -3.43 6.22 9.47
N VAL A 111 -4.11 5.09 9.57
CA VAL A 111 -4.01 4.20 10.73
C VAL A 111 -3.48 2.86 10.26
N TYR A 112 -2.62 2.24 11.05
CA TYR A 112 -2.17 0.87 10.87
C TYR A 112 -2.38 0.08 12.15
N ALA A 113 -2.81 -1.17 11.98
CA ALA A 113 -3.10 -2.11 13.06
C ALA A 113 -2.47 -3.46 12.69
N GLY A 114 -1.27 -3.74 13.21
CA GLY A 114 -0.60 -5.03 13.11
C GLY A 114 -1.05 -5.96 14.23
N LEU A 115 -1.37 -7.21 13.91
CA LEU A 115 -1.90 -8.18 14.88
C LEU A 115 -0.82 -9.08 15.52
N GLY A 116 0.42 -8.98 15.06
CA GLY A 116 1.48 -9.93 15.45
C GLY A 116 1.05 -11.37 15.19
N ALA A 117 1.21 -12.24 16.18
CA ALA A 117 0.81 -13.65 16.10
C ALA A 117 -0.71 -13.89 16.23
N ASP A 118 -1.50 -12.93 16.74
CA ASP A 118 -2.94 -13.13 17.02
C ASP A 118 -3.82 -12.91 15.79
N ARG A 119 -3.75 -13.87 14.85
CA ARG A 119 -4.56 -13.84 13.63
C ARG A 119 -6.05 -14.06 13.88
N GLY A 120 -6.43 -14.60 15.04
CA GLY A 120 -7.83 -14.90 15.38
C GLY A 120 -8.70 -13.65 15.46
N ARG A 121 -8.09 -12.48 15.60
CA ARG A 121 -8.76 -11.19 15.77
C ARG A 121 -8.77 -10.31 14.53
N LEU A 122 -8.32 -10.85 13.39
CA LEU A 122 -8.24 -10.09 12.14
C LEU A 122 -9.60 -9.49 11.74
N ASP A 123 -10.66 -10.28 11.77
CA ASP A 123 -12.00 -9.79 11.38
C ASP A 123 -12.49 -8.67 12.31
N GLU A 124 -12.28 -8.81 13.63
CA GLU A 124 -12.63 -7.78 14.62
C GLU A 124 -11.88 -6.46 14.37
N VAL A 125 -10.57 -6.53 14.14
CA VAL A 125 -9.74 -5.36 13.87
C VAL A 125 -10.10 -4.73 12.52
N VAL A 126 -10.38 -5.54 11.49
CA VAL A 126 -10.81 -5.04 10.17
C VAL A 126 -12.10 -4.24 10.28
N GLU A 127 -13.11 -4.73 11.01
CA GLU A 127 -14.36 -3.98 11.20
C GLU A 127 -14.13 -2.68 11.98
N ALA A 128 -13.31 -2.71 13.04
CA ALA A 128 -13.00 -1.50 13.79
C ALA A 128 -12.24 -0.46 12.96
N VAL A 129 -11.30 -0.90 12.11
CA VAL A 129 -10.59 -0.02 11.16
C VAL A 129 -11.54 0.51 10.08
N LEU A 130 -12.50 -0.29 9.62
CA LEU A 130 -13.54 0.16 8.69
C LEU A 130 -14.43 1.25 9.29
N ASP A 131 -14.81 1.11 10.57
CA ASP A 131 -15.54 2.15 11.29
C ASP A 131 -14.73 3.45 11.38
N VAL A 132 -13.44 3.37 11.72
CA VAL A 132 -12.53 4.54 11.72
C VAL A 132 -12.48 5.19 10.33
N LEU A 133 -12.35 4.40 9.26
CA LEU A 133 -12.35 4.90 7.88
C LEU A 133 -13.65 5.63 7.55
N ARG A 134 -14.80 5.01 7.85
CA ARG A 134 -16.13 5.56 7.57
C ARG A 134 -16.35 6.90 8.30
N ASP A 135 -16.19 6.88 9.62
CA ASP A 135 -16.47 8.04 10.48
C ASP A 135 -15.45 9.16 10.24
N GLY A 136 -14.19 8.79 9.99
CA GLY A 136 -13.13 9.75 9.73
C GLY A 136 -13.25 10.43 8.37
N ALA A 137 -13.61 9.69 7.32
CA ALA A 137 -13.87 10.26 6.00
C ALA A 137 -15.06 11.24 6.02
N ALA A 138 -16.12 10.92 6.79
CA ALA A 138 -17.27 11.80 6.98
C ALA A 138 -16.90 13.14 7.66
N GLY A 139 -15.81 13.18 8.42
CA GLY A 139 -15.35 14.38 9.11
C GLY A 139 -14.53 15.36 8.27
N VAL A 140 -14.04 14.98 7.09
CA VAL A 140 -12.91 15.69 6.43
C VAL A 140 -13.10 16.03 4.95
N ASP A 141 -14.26 15.71 4.36
CA ASP A 141 -14.52 15.81 2.90
C ASP A 141 -13.36 15.18 2.10
N ALA A 142 -13.22 13.87 2.27
CA ALA A 142 -12.13 13.09 1.69
C ALA A 142 -12.21 13.04 0.15
N GLY A 143 -11.08 13.31 -0.52
CA GLY A 143 -10.97 13.11 -1.97
C GLY A 143 -10.83 11.63 -2.36
N TYR A 144 -10.35 10.78 -1.45
CA TYR A 144 -10.25 9.33 -1.58
C TYR A 144 -9.98 8.70 -0.21
N GLY A 145 -10.26 7.41 -0.07
CA GLY A 145 -9.88 6.62 1.10
C GLY A 145 -9.96 5.13 0.81
N GLU A 146 -9.23 4.33 1.58
CA GLU A 146 -9.14 2.89 1.37
C GLU A 146 -8.84 2.13 2.66
N LEU A 147 -9.26 0.87 2.71
CA LEU A 147 -8.84 -0.10 3.72
C LEU A 147 -8.14 -1.28 3.04
N THR A 148 -6.90 -1.55 3.46
CA THR A 148 -6.07 -2.65 2.92
C THR A 148 -5.63 -3.60 4.01
N VAL A 149 -5.56 -4.90 3.69
CA VAL A 149 -4.96 -5.92 4.56
C VAL A 149 -3.69 -6.47 3.93
N GLY A 150 -2.62 -6.56 4.72
CA GLY A 150 -1.26 -6.81 4.26
C GLY A 150 -0.50 -5.52 3.98
N ARG A 151 0.63 -5.62 3.28
CA ARG A 151 1.51 -4.47 3.03
C ARG A 151 0.86 -3.48 2.07
N GLY A 152 0.68 -2.23 2.50
CA GLY A 152 0.41 -1.12 1.61
C GLY A 152 1.70 -0.43 1.17
N SER A 153 1.60 0.39 0.12
CA SER A 153 2.74 1.16 -0.41
C SER A 153 2.42 2.66 -0.45
N PRO A 154 2.02 3.27 0.69
CA PRO A 154 1.75 4.70 0.73
C PRO A 154 2.98 5.50 0.27
N PRO A 155 2.81 6.67 -0.37
CA PRO A 155 1.53 7.35 -0.62
C PRO A 155 0.77 6.87 -1.88
N ARG A 156 1.30 5.89 -2.62
CA ARG A 156 0.70 5.37 -3.86
C ARG A 156 -0.33 4.27 -3.55
N THR A 157 -1.47 4.27 -4.25
CA THR A 157 -2.38 3.12 -4.24
C THR A 157 -1.79 1.96 -5.05
N GLY A 158 -2.35 0.75 -4.92
CA GLY A 158 -1.96 -0.37 -5.79
C GLY A 158 -2.17 -0.05 -7.27
N LEU A 159 -3.24 0.67 -7.61
CA LEU A 159 -3.53 1.08 -8.99
C LEU A 159 -2.56 2.17 -9.49
N ASP A 160 -2.16 3.12 -8.63
CA ASP A 160 -1.14 4.12 -8.96
C ASP A 160 0.17 3.47 -9.37
N ILE A 161 0.61 2.49 -8.59
CA ILE A 161 1.84 1.73 -8.85
C ILE A 161 1.73 1.00 -10.19
N ALA A 162 0.61 0.32 -10.42
CA ALA A 162 0.41 -0.45 -11.64
C ALA A 162 0.32 0.45 -12.88
N LEU A 163 -0.27 1.64 -12.77
CA LEU A 163 -0.36 2.60 -13.88
C LEU A 163 0.89 3.49 -14.02
N GLY A 164 1.86 3.39 -13.10
CA GLY A 164 3.04 4.26 -13.08
C GLY A 164 2.70 5.73 -12.82
N ARG A 165 1.64 6.01 -12.04
CA ARG A 165 1.25 7.38 -11.69
C ARG A 165 2.04 7.90 -10.50
N SER A 166 2.33 9.20 -10.50
CA SER A 166 2.82 9.86 -9.30
C SER A 166 1.71 9.92 -8.25
N ALA A 167 2.10 9.85 -6.97
CA ALA A 167 1.13 9.89 -5.89
C ALA A 167 0.43 11.27 -5.80
N ALA A 168 1.18 12.35 -6.01
CA ALA A 168 0.67 13.73 -5.96
C ALA A 168 -0.32 14.01 -7.10
N ASP A 169 0.03 13.65 -8.34
CA ASP A 169 -0.87 13.85 -9.50
C ASP A 169 -2.15 13.04 -9.34
N SER A 170 -2.02 11.79 -8.87
CA SER A 170 -3.17 10.93 -8.56
C SER A 170 -4.06 11.53 -7.46
N ALA A 171 -3.46 12.08 -6.41
CA ALA A 171 -4.18 12.75 -5.33
C ALA A 171 -4.90 14.01 -5.80
N GLY A 172 -4.23 14.87 -6.59
CA GLY A 172 -4.84 16.07 -7.17
C GLY A 172 -5.99 15.76 -8.13
N ALA A 173 -5.96 14.61 -8.81
CA ALA A 173 -7.02 14.16 -9.72
C ALA A 173 -8.15 13.35 -9.06
N ALA A 174 -8.08 13.08 -7.75
CA ALA A 174 -8.94 12.09 -7.08
C ALA A 174 -10.44 12.35 -7.19
N ARG A 175 -10.86 13.61 -7.35
CA ARG A 175 -12.27 14.00 -7.57
C ARG A 175 -12.74 13.86 -9.01
N ALA A 176 -11.83 13.76 -9.98
CA ALA A 176 -12.14 13.56 -11.40
C ALA A 176 -12.04 12.08 -11.80
N ALA A 177 -11.11 11.35 -11.19
CA ALA A 177 -10.92 9.92 -11.34
C ALA A 177 -10.44 9.30 -10.02
N LEU A 178 -11.05 8.20 -9.62
CA LEU A 178 -10.76 7.50 -8.38
C LEU A 178 -9.30 6.99 -8.39
N ARG A 179 -8.61 7.12 -7.25
CA ARG A 179 -7.18 6.78 -7.17
C ARG A 179 -6.88 5.28 -7.25
N GLY A 180 -7.84 4.46 -6.89
CA GLY A 180 -7.70 3.02 -6.77
C GLY A 180 -8.99 2.40 -6.24
N TYR A 181 -8.92 1.13 -5.88
CA TYR A 181 -9.99 0.43 -5.21
C TYR A 181 -9.42 -0.73 -4.41
N GLU A 182 -9.96 -0.93 -3.22
CA GLU A 182 -9.57 -1.97 -2.27
C GLU A 182 -10.82 -2.56 -1.61
N TRP A 183 -10.64 -3.41 -0.58
CA TRP A 183 -11.77 -4.09 0.08
C TRP A 183 -12.86 -3.12 0.55
N ALA A 184 -12.44 -2.00 1.14
CA ALA A 184 -13.31 -0.85 1.35
C ALA A 184 -12.69 0.39 0.70
N THR A 185 -13.51 1.19 0.04
CA THR A 185 -13.08 2.38 -0.71
C THR A 185 -14.02 3.55 -0.41
N ILE A 186 -13.46 4.74 -0.16
CA ILE A 186 -14.20 6.00 -0.10
C ILE A 186 -14.17 6.64 -1.48
N CYS A 187 -15.35 6.88 -2.04
CA CYS A 187 -15.57 7.59 -3.27
C CYS A 187 -16.05 9.02 -2.98
N PRO A 188 -15.40 10.07 -3.52
CA PRO A 188 -15.82 11.44 -3.32
C PRO A 188 -17.16 11.73 -4.01
N ALA A 189 -17.85 12.79 -3.57
CA ALA A 189 -19.21 13.11 -4.00
C ALA A 189 -19.34 13.31 -5.52
N GLU A 190 -18.32 13.90 -6.16
CA GLU A 190 -18.27 14.17 -7.59
C GLU A 190 -18.30 12.90 -8.45
N LEU A 191 -17.91 11.77 -7.87
CA LEU A 191 -17.84 10.47 -8.53
C LEU A 191 -18.99 9.54 -8.13
N ALA A 192 -19.71 9.85 -7.04
CA ALA A 192 -20.75 8.99 -6.49
C ALA A 192 -21.86 8.66 -7.50
N ASP A 193 -22.39 9.67 -8.21
CA ASP A 193 -23.48 9.51 -9.18
C ASP A 193 -23.09 8.72 -10.44
N ARG A 194 -21.77 8.52 -10.66
CA ARG A 194 -21.24 7.79 -11.81
C ARG A 194 -21.02 6.30 -11.52
N ILE A 195 -21.13 5.89 -10.27
CA ILE A 195 -20.98 4.49 -9.87
C ILE A 195 -22.30 3.77 -10.09
N ASP A 196 -22.25 2.58 -10.70
CA ASP A 196 -23.41 1.71 -10.82
C ASP A 196 -23.48 0.75 -9.62
N PRO A 197 -24.39 0.98 -8.64
CA PRO A 197 -24.55 0.12 -7.47
C PRO A 197 -25.17 -1.25 -7.82
N VAL A 198 -25.79 -1.40 -8.99
CA VAL A 198 -26.61 -2.57 -9.37
C VAL A 198 -25.75 -3.76 -9.79
N ALA A 199 -24.45 -3.56 -10.03
CA ALA A 199 -23.54 -4.59 -10.52
C ALA A 199 -23.19 -5.72 -9.52
N GLY A 200 -23.79 -5.74 -8.32
CA GLY A 200 -23.52 -6.75 -7.29
C GLY A 200 -22.06 -6.79 -6.84
N ALA A 201 -21.35 -5.68 -7.03
CA ALA A 201 -19.93 -5.54 -6.74
C ALA A 201 -19.64 -5.28 -5.26
N PHE A 202 -20.62 -4.72 -4.54
CA PHE A 202 -20.48 -4.28 -3.15
C PHE A 202 -21.57 -4.91 -2.29
N THR A 203 -21.19 -5.35 -1.08
CA THR A 203 -22.14 -5.80 -0.05
C THR A 203 -22.70 -4.65 0.75
N GLU A 204 -22.00 -3.51 0.79
CA GLU A 204 -22.44 -2.27 1.44
C GLU A 204 -22.07 -1.07 0.57
N ILE A 205 -23.03 -0.18 0.37
CA ILE A 205 -22.84 1.15 -0.22
C ILE A 205 -23.49 2.11 0.76
N ALA A 206 -22.68 2.84 1.53
CA ALA A 206 -23.14 3.73 2.58
C ALA A 206 -22.78 5.18 2.22
N PRO A 207 -23.72 6.13 2.24
CA PRO A 207 -23.39 7.53 2.05
C PRO A 207 -22.51 8.03 3.21
N ILE A 208 -21.52 8.87 2.89
CA ILE A 208 -20.74 9.61 3.89
C ILE A 208 -21.16 11.08 3.93
N ALA A 209 -20.97 11.74 5.07
CA ALA A 209 -21.20 13.17 5.17
C ALA A 209 -20.28 13.89 4.16
N GLY A 210 -20.85 14.82 3.40
CA GLY A 210 -20.19 15.44 2.24
C GLY A 210 -20.68 14.92 0.88
N GLY A 211 -21.52 13.88 0.84
CA GLY A 211 -22.16 13.39 -0.39
C GLY A 211 -21.40 12.29 -1.12
N GLY A 212 -20.25 11.85 -0.60
CA GLY A 212 -19.52 10.69 -1.10
C GLY A 212 -20.15 9.35 -0.69
N LEU A 213 -19.47 8.26 -1.04
CA LEU A 213 -19.86 6.89 -0.71
C LEU A 213 -18.72 6.11 -0.05
N LEU A 214 -19.02 5.35 0.99
CA LEU A 214 -18.25 4.18 1.39
C LEU A 214 -18.73 2.97 0.59
N LEU A 215 -17.79 2.27 -0.04
CA LEU A 215 -18.03 1.09 -0.86
C LEU A 215 -17.30 -0.10 -0.23
N ARG A 216 -18.03 -1.10 0.25
CA ARG A 216 -17.47 -2.33 0.81
C ARG A 216 -17.71 -3.48 -0.15
N ALA A 217 -16.63 -4.07 -0.66
CA ALA A 217 -16.72 -5.11 -1.69
C ALA A 217 -17.39 -6.40 -1.21
N THR A 218 -17.01 -6.88 -0.02
CA THR A 218 -17.52 -8.14 0.55
C THR A 218 -17.79 -8.04 2.04
N GLN A 219 -18.66 -8.93 2.54
CA GLN A 219 -19.07 -8.97 3.95
C GLN A 219 -17.91 -9.31 4.89
N THR A 220 -16.87 -10.00 4.43
CA THR A 220 -15.65 -10.25 5.21
C THR A 220 -14.43 -10.03 4.33
N ILE A 221 -13.29 -9.75 4.95
CA ILE A 221 -12.03 -9.60 4.20
C ILE A 221 -11.63 -10.89 3.48
N ASN A 222 -11.94 -12.06 4.05
CA ASN A 222 -11.70 -13.35 3.40
C ASN A 222 -12.52 -13.53 2.11
N GLY A 223 -13.66 -12.84 2.00
CA GLY A 223 -14.45 -12.78 0.77
C GLY A 223 -13.84 -11.91 -0.33
N TRP A 224 -12.83 -11.09 -0.03
CA TRP A 224 -12.16 -10.20 -0.98
C TRP A 224 -11.25 -10.99 -1.93
N THR A 225 -11.87 -11.79 -2.79
CA THR A 225 -11.18 -12.62 -3.76
C THR A 225 -10.86 -11.84 -5.04
N GLN A 226 -10.12 -12.49 -5.92
CA GLN A 226 -9.84 -12.01 -7.27
C GLN A 226 -11.11 -11.73 -8.09
N ASP A 227 -12.12 -12.60 -7.98
CA ASP A 227 -13.41 -12.38 -8.66
C ASP A 227 -14.21 -11.24 -8.05
N ALA A 228 -14.10 -11.02 -6.73
CA ALA A 228 -14.66 -9.83 -6.10
C ALA A 228 -14.00 -8.56 -6.64
N ALA A 229 -12.68 -8.54 -6.76
CA ALA A 229 -11.93 -7.42 -7.34
C ALA A 229 -12.34 -7.13 -8.80
N ARG A 230 -12.60 -8.16 -9.63
CA ARG A 230 -13.14 -7.97 -10.99
C ARG A 230 -14.53 -7.35 -11.01
N ARG A 231 -15.42 -7.74 -10.08
CA ARG A 231 -16.75 -7.12 -9.98
C ARG A 231 -16.65 -5.65 -9.56
N VAL A 232 -15.81 -5.34 -8.57
CA VAL A 232 -15.52 -3.97 -8.14
C VAL A 232 -14.94 -3.15 -9.27
N PHE A 233 -13.91 -3.64 -9.96
CA PHE A 233 -13.34 -2.98 -11.13
C PHE A 233 -14.41 -2.62 -12.17
N ARG A 234 -15.27 -3.58 -12.54
CA ARG A 234 -16.36 -3.32 -13.52
C ARG A 234 -17.31 -2.21 -13.07
N SER A 235 -17.73 -2.25 -11.81
CA SER A 235 -18.64 -1.24 -11.24
C SER A 235 -17.98 0.15 -11.15
N LEU A 236 -16.66 0.20 -10.89
CA LEU A 236 -15.90 1.44 -10.78
C LEU A 236 -15.32 1.93 -12.11
N THR A 237 -15.34 1.14 -13.19
CA THR A 237 -14.81 1.52 -14.50
C THR A 237 -15.22 2.95 -14.95
N PRO A 238 -16.47 3.41 -14.75
CA PRO A 238 -16.88 4.77 -15.10
C PRO A 238 -16.05 5.88 -14.45
N VAL A 239 -15.45 5.63 -13.29
CA VAL A 239 -14.71 6.61 -12.48
C VAL A 239 -13.22 6.28 -12.32
N LEU A 240 -12.75 5.15 -12.86
CA LEU A 240 -11.32 4.81 -12.83
C LEU A 240 -10.53 5.54 -13.92
N PRO A 241 -9.24 5.83 -13.68
CA PRO A 241 -8.34 6.42 -14.67
C PRO A 241 -8.09 5.46 -15.84
N ASP A 242 -7.78 6.06 -16.98
CA ASP A 242 -7.45 5.36 -18.22
C ASP A 242 -6.04 4.76 -18.15
N GLY A 243 -5.77 3.80 -19.04
CA GLY A 243 -4.45 3.20 -19.22
C GLY A 243 -4.40 1.74 -18.76
N LEU A 244 -3.49 0.98 -19.37
CA LEU A 244 -3.29 -0.43 -19.07
C LEU A 244 -2.33 -0.60 -17.89
N PRO A 245 -2.77 -1.20 -16.77
CA PRO A 245 -1.87 -1.50 -15.65
C PRO A 245 -0.71 -2.41 -16.07
N ARG A 246 0.48 -2.12 -15.55
CA ARG A 246 1.72 -2.86 -15.78
C ARG A 246 2.14 -3.61 -14.54
N ARG A 247 2.75 -4.77 -14.74
CA ARG A 247 3.26 -5.59 -13.63
C ARG A 247 4.52 -4.94 -13.10
N THR A 248 4.72 -5.03 -11.79
CA THR A 248 5.97 -4.64 -11.14
C THR A 248 6.23 -5.56 -9.97
N SER A 249 7.51 -5.84 -9.72
CA SER A 249 8.05 -6.50 -8.53
C SER A 249 7.94 -5.64 -7.27
N ALA A 250 7.81 -4.31 -7.43
CA ALA A 250 7.82 -3.37 -6.32
C ALA A 250 6.59 -3.45 -5.39
N ALA A 251 5.51 -4.11 -5.83
CA ALA A 251 4.29 -4.23 -5.04
C ALA A 251 3.52 -5.53 -5.32
N ARG A 252 2.84 -6.04 -4.29
CA ARG A 252 1.87 -7.13 -4.44
C ARG A 252 0.59 -6.58 -5.08
N LEU A 253 0.49 -6.62 -6.40
CA LEU A 253 -0.67 -6.14 -7.17
C LEU A 253 -1.77 -7.20 -7.33
N THR A 254 -1.97 -8.06 -6.32
CA THR A 254 -2.84 -9.25 -6.41
C THR A 254 -4.32 -8.93 -6.56
N ARG A 255 -4.73 -7.70 -6.25
CA ARG A 255 -6.12 -7.19 -6.36
C ARG A 255 -6.31 -6.19 -7.50
N VAL A 256 -5.23 -5.81 -8.20
CA VAL A 256 -5.33 -4.97 -9.39
C VAL A 256 -5.78 -5.82 -10.58
N VAL A 257 -6.78 -5.32 -11.31
CA VAL A 257 -7.24 -5.91 -12.57
C VAL A 257 -6.41 -5.28 -13.69
N PHE A 258 -5.78 -6.11 -14.52
CA PHE A 258 -4.86 -5.67 -15.57
C PHE A 258 -5.61 -5.42 -16.87
N ALA A 259 -6.61 -4.54 -16.79
CA ALA A 259 -7.41 -4.10 -17.91
C ALA A 259 -7.50 -2.58 -17.91
N ASP A 260 -7.52 -2.00 -19.10
CA ASP A 260 -7.73 -0.56 -19.27
C ASP A 260 -9.20 -0.21 -18.99
N ALA A 261 -9.43 0.75 -18.09
CA ALA A 261 -10.76 1.22 -17.75
C ALA A 261 -11.49 1.83 -18.96
N ALA A 262 -10.78 2.51 -19.86
CA ALA A 262 -11.38 3.07 -21.08
C ALA A 262 -11.88 1.97 -22.03
N GLU A 263 -11.09 0.91 -22.20
CA GLU A 263 -11.46 -0.25 -23.01
C GLU A 263 -12.64 -1.02 -22.39
N ALA A 264 -12.64 -1.18 -21.07
CA ALA A 264 -13.73 -1.81 -20.34
C ALA A 264 -15.04 -0.99 -20.42
N ARG A 265 -14.97 0.35 -20.30
CA ARG A 265 -16.13 1.25 -20.51
C ARG A 265 -16.70 1.11 -21.91
N ALA A 266 -15.83 0.92 -22.90
CA ALA A 266 -16.25 0.71 -24.29
C ALA A 266 -16.75 -0.72 -24.59
N GLY A 267 -16.78 -1.61 -23.59
CA GLY A 267 -17.19 -3.00 -23.75
C GLY A 267 -16.22 -3.85 -24.56
N ARG A 268 -14.97 -3.40 -24.74
CA ARG A 268 -13.94 -4.10 -25.54
C ARG A 268 -13.16 -5.16 -24.74
N VAL A 269 -13.29 -5.14 -23.42
CA VAL A 269 -12.66 -6.12 -22.52
C VAL A 269 -13.72 -7.11 -22.03
N THR A 270 -13.66 -8.35 -22.55
CA THR A 270 -14.57 -9.44 -22.15
C THR A 270 -13.96 -10.35 -21.09
N ASP A 271 -12.64 -10.52 -21.12
CA ASP A 271 -11.87 -11.18 -20.07
C ASP A 271 -11.05 -10.15 -19.31
N LEU A 272 -11.15 -10.18 -17.99
CA LEU A 272 -10.42 -9.27 -17.10
C LEU A 272 -9.25 -10.07 -16.51
N PRO A 273 -8.09 -10.09 -17.21
CA PRO A 273 -6.92 -10.74 -16.67
C PRO A 273 -6.57 -10.06 -15.36
N ILE A 274 -6.44 -10.87 -14.32
CA ILE A 274 -5.81 -10.40 -13.10
C ILE A 274 -4.31 -10.58 -13.33
N GLY A 275 -3.50 -9.87 -12.55
CA GLY A 275 -2.08 -10.20 -12.45
C GLY A 275 -1.91 -11.71 -12.29
N PRO A 276 -0.77 -12.28 -12.70
CA PRO A 276 -0.54 -13.67 -12.36
C PRO A 276 -0.70 -13.75 -10.84
N GLY A 277 -1.13 -14.90 -10.31
CA GLY A 277 -0.96 -15.14 -8.89
C GLY A 277 0.47 -14.74 -8.49
N PRO A 278 0.73 -14.40 -7.21
CA PRO A 278 2.09 -14.12 -6.77
C PRO A 278 3.03 -15.14 -7.42
N LEU A 279 4.13 -14.66 -8.03
CA LEU A 279 5.13 -15.57 -8.58
C LEU A 279 5.34 -16.66 -7.53
N PRO A 280 5.34 -17.96 -7.91
CA PRO A 280 5.58 -19.01 -6.93
C PRO A 280 6.82 -18.59 -6.13
N PRO A 281 6.77 -18.69 -4.79
CA PRO A 281 7.91 -18.28 -3.98
C PRO A 281 9.15 -18.99 -4.54
N PRO A 282 10.30 -18.30 -4.58
CA PRO A 282 11.52 -18.92 -5.06
C PRO A 282 11.72 -20.24 -4.32
N GLY A 283 12.10 -21.29 -5.06
CA GLY A 283 12.40 -22.58 -4.43
C GLY A 283 13.54 -22.43 -3.40
N PRO A 284 13.70 -23.37 -2.45
CA PRO A 284 14.77 -23.31 -1.44
C PRO A 284 16.16 -23.07 -2.05
N ASP A 285 16.41 -23.66 -3.21
CA ASP A 285 17.65 -23.50 -3.96
C ASP A 285 17.83 -22.07 -4.50
N GLN A 286 16.75 -21.45 -5.00
CA GLN A 286 16.78 -20.06 -5.47
C GLN A 286 16.96 -19.06 -4.32
N VAL A 287 16.34 -19.30 -3.16
CA VAL A 287 16.54 -18.48 -1.96
C VAL A 287 17.99 -18.54 -1.49
N SER A 288 18.57 -19.74 -1.45
CA SER A 288 19.97 -19.95 -1.06
C SER A 288 20.92 -19.23 -2.02
N ALA A 289 20.67 -19.37 -3.32
CA ALA A 289 21.50 -18.74 -4.34
C ALA A 289 21.39 -17.20 -4.35
N LEU A 290 20.19 -16.64 -4.11
CA LEU A 290 20.02 -15.19 -3.94
C LEU A 290 20.70 -14.66 -2.68
N THR A 291 20.63 -15.41 -1.58
CA THR A 291 21.30 -15.05 -0.31
C THR A 291 22.82 -15.04 -0.48
N GLU A 292 23.35 -16.06 -1.16
CA GLU A 292 24.76 -16.12 -1.51
C GLU A 292 25.17 -14.98 -2.44
N PHE A 293 24.36 -14.68 -3.45
CA PHE A 293 24.60 -13.56 -4.36
C PHE A 293 24.66 -12.22 -3.62
N VAL A 294 23.73 -11.92 -2.72
CA VAL A 294 23.77 -10.68 -1.93
C VAL A 294 25.06 -10.57 -1.11
N SER A 295 25.48 -11.68 -0.49
CA SER A 295 26.73 -11.75 0.27
C SER A 295 27.96 -11.51 -0.62
N GLN A 296 27.97 -12.09 -1.83
CA GLN A 296 29.04 -11.86 -2.81
C GLN A 296 29.02 -10.42 -3.33
N ALA A 297 27.84 -9.87 -3.62
CA ALA A 297 27.67 -8.51 -4.12
C ALA A 297 28.20 -7.47 -3.14
N MET A 298 27.97 -7.65 -1.83
CA MET A 298 28.56 -6.81 -0.80
C MET A 298 30.09 -6.97 -0.74
N ARG A 299 30.59 -8.22 -0.74
CA ARG A 299 32.03 -8.51 -0.64
C ARG A 299 32.84 -7.97 -1.82
N HIS A 300 32.27 -8.04 -3.01
CA HIS A 300 32.94 -7.67 -4.26
C HIS A 300 32.61 -6.25 -4.74
N GLY A 301 31.83 -5.48 -3.97
CA GLY A 301 31.45 -4.12 -4.34
C GLY A 301 30.58 -4.06 -5.60
N TRP A 302 29.70 -5.04 -5.80
CA TRP A 302 28.76 -5.07 -6.91
C TRP A 302 27.52 -4.22 -6.67
N LEU A 303 27.26 -3.80 -5.43
CA LEU A 303 26.20 -2.85 -5.11
C LEU A 303 26.66 -1.42 -5.38
N THR A 304 25.78 -0.61 -5.96
CA THR A 304 26.00 0.81 -6.21
C THR A 304 24.79 1.61 -5.73
N THR A 305 24.98 2.91 -5.46
CA THR A 305 23.89 3.86 -5.19
C THR A 305 23.24 4.40 -6.46
N GLU A 306 23.82 4.10 -7.63
CA GLU A 306 23.26 4.47 -8.92
C GLU A 306 22.25 3.40 -9.37
N PRO A 307 21.01 3.78 -9.71
CA PRO A 307 20.05 2.82 -10.21
C PRO A 307 20.48 2.27 -11.59
N PRO A 308 20.00 1.09 -12.01
CA PRO A 308 20.36 0.53 -13.30
C PRO A 308 19.87 1.46 -14.42
N ASP A 309 20.75 1.75 -15.38
CA ASP A 309 20.43 2.58 -16.55
C ASP A 309 19.58 1.81 -17.59
N GLU A 310 19.19 2.48 -18.67
CA GLU A 310 18.35 1.89 -19.72
C GLU A 310 19.00 0.71 -20.47
N SER A 311 20.33 0.53 -20.36
CA SER A 311 21.05 -0.58 -20.97
C SER A 311 20.93 -1.87 -20.16
N ALA A 312 20.55 -1.79 -18.88
CA ALA A 312 20.35 -2.95 -18.03
C ALA A 312 19.13 -3.78 -18.49
N PRO A 313 19.23 -5.12 -18.42
CA PRO A 313 18.11 -6.02 -18.71
C PRO A 313 16.85 -5.63 -17.94
N GLU A 314 15.68 -5.77 -18.57
CA GLU A 314 14.40 -5.41 -17.96
C GLU A 314 14.17 -6.10 -16.60
N ALA A 315 14.56 -7.37 -16.48
CA ALA A 315 14.46 -8.11 -15.23
C ALA A 315 15.33 -7.52 -14.11
N ILE A 316 16.51 -6.97 -14.44
CA ILE A 316 17.38 -6.31 -13.46
C ILE A 316 16.80 -4.96 -13.07
N ARG A 317 16.32 -4.17 -14.03
CA ARG A 317 15.61 -2.90 -13.74
C ARG A 317 14.37 -3.10 -12.90
N ALA A 318 13.68 -4.23 -13.07
CA ALA A 318 12.57 -4.61 -12.21
C ALA A 318 13.02 -4.97 -10.80
N LEU A 319 14.15 -5.67 -10.62
CA LEU A 319 14.66 -6.01 -9.29
C LEU A 319 15.23 -4.80 -8.53
N PHE A 320 15.79 -3.82 -9.24
CA PHE A 320 16.39 -2.61 -8.70
C PHE A 320 15.75 -1.36 -9.30
N PRO A 321 14.48 -1.05 -8.97
CA PRO A 321 13.82 0.13 -9.48
C PRO A 321 14.50 1.40 -8.97
N ALA A 322 14.45 2.48 -9.76
CA ALA A 322 15.20 3.70 -9.48
C ALA A 322 14.89 4.31 -8.10
N GLU A 323 13.67 4.12 -7.61
CA GLU A 323 13.23 4.60 -6.31
C GLU A 323 13.93 3.93 -5.11
N MET A 324 14.58 2.77 -5.30
CA MET A 324 15.38 2.16 -4.23
C MET A 324 16.68 2.94 -3.95
N GLY A 325 17.13 3.80 -4.88
CA GLY A 325 18.41 4.49 -4.75
C GLY A 325 19.61 3.53 -4.65
N MET A 326 19.43 2.30 -5.14
CA MET A 326 20.42 1.25 -5.16
C MET A 326 20.33 0.49 -6.48
N GLY A 327 21.47 0.02 -6.96
CA GLY A 327 21.58 -0.79 -8.17
C GLY A 327 22.75 -1.75 -8.10
N LEU A 328 23.04 -2.36 -9.25
CA LEU A 328 24.18 -3.24 -9.43
C LEU A 328 25.15 -2.65 -10.45
N THR A 329 26.45 -2.79 -10.18
CA THR A 329 27.50 -2.54 -11.18
C THR A 329 27.31 -3.49 -12.37
N PRO A 330 27.87 -3.19 -13.56
CA PRO A 330 27.75 -4.08 -14.72
C PRO A 330 28.18 -5.53 -14.45
N GLU A 331 29.17 -5.75 -13.59
CA GLU A 331 29.56 -7.09 -13.15
C GLU A 331 28.49 -7.74 -12.28
N GLY A 332 27.96 -7.02 -11.28
CA GLY A 332 26.84 -7.52 -10.47
C GLY A 332 25.61 -7.88 -11.29
N GLN A 333 25.33 -7.08 -12.32
CA GLN A 333 24.25 -7.34 -13.26
C GLN A 333 24.49 -8.65 -14.04
N ARG A 334 25.72 -8.87 -14.51
CA ARG A 334 26.09 -10.13 -15.18
C ARG A 334 25.89 -11.35 -14.30
N GLN A 335 26.43 -11.29 -13.08
CA GLN A 335 26.37 -12.38 -12.12
C GLN A 335 24.92 -12.72 -11.71
N LEU A 336 24.08 -11.69 -11.51
CA LEU A 336 22.67 -11.90 -11.20
C LEU A 336 21.91 -12.48 -12.39
N ALA A 337 22.20 -12.04 -13.61
CA ALA A 337 21.56 -12.58 -14.79
C ALA A 337 21.94 -14.04 -15.03
N GLU A 338 23.21 -14.40 -14.87
CA GLU A 338 23.66 -15.80 -14.92
C GLU A 338 22.93 -16.65 -13.88
N LEU A 339 22.84 -16.16 -12.64
CA LEU A 339 22.12 -16.83 -11.56
C LEU A 339 20.64 -17.07 -11.88
N LEU A 340 20.00 -16.10 -12.52
CA LEU A 340 18.58 -16.16 -12.88
C LEU A 340 18.34 -16.85 -14.24
N GLY A 341 19.40 -17.29 -14.93
CA GLY A 341 19.31 -17.86 -16.28
C GLY A 341 18.76 -16.88 -17.32
N LEU A 342 19.09 -15.59 -17.18
CA LEU A 342 18.68 -14.51 -18.07
C LEU A 342 19.75 -14.30 -19.14
N ASP A 343 19.34 -14.26 -20.40
CA ASP A 343 20.22 -13.88 -21.50
C ASP A 343 20.52 -12.38 -21.42
N LEU A 344 21.82 -12.05 -21.31
CA LEU A 344 22.29 -10.68 -21.42
C LEU A 344 22.61 -10.36 -22.87
N PRO A 345 22.24 -9.18 -23.39
CA PRO A 345 22.77 -8.73 -24.66
C PRO A 345 24.30 -8.64 -24.56
N ASP A 346 25.02 -9.15 -25.56
CA ASP A 346 26.47 -9.05 -25.63
C ASP A 346 26.88 -7.56 -25.50
N SER A 347 27.59 -7.25 -24.42
CA SER A 347 28.11 -5.89 -24.18
C SER A 347 29.05 -5.52 -25.32
N THR A 348 28.68 -4.49 -26.10
CA THR A 348 29.46 -3.96 -27.22
C THR A 348 30.53 -2.98 -26.79
#